data_AF-A0A9P8NKZ6-F1
#
_entry.id   AF-A0A9P8NKZ6-F1
#
_cell.length_a   1.000
_cell.length_b   1.000
_cell.length_c   1.000
_cell.angle_alpha   90.00
_cell.angle_beta   90.00
_cell.angle_gamma   90.00
#
_symmetry.space_group_name_H-M   'P 1'
#
loop_
_entity.id
_entity.type
_entity.pdbx_description
1 polymer ?
#
loop_
_entity_poly.entity_id
_entity_poly.type
_entity_poly.pdbx_seq_one_letter_code
_entity_poly.pdbx_strand_id
1 'polypeptide(L)'
;MDQLDSIHFADGFDKEDGLPRLRKLLDSKWNISSDGKGIEKKFHFKNHTNVLDFVHYIGVKCKRKNHHPEAILTYSSLTYKWTTHGPQGLSQKDLEMAEFCDEVAREHIPVVDERDAPGCGSANRP
;
A
#
# COMPACT_ATOMS: atom_id res chain seq x y z
N MET A 1 -16.50 1.63 -17.77
CA MET A 1 -15.05 1.66 -18.05
C MET A 1 -14.42 0.77 -17.02
N ASP A 2 -13.70 -0.28 -17.43
CA ASP A 2 -13.04 -1.16 -16.47
C ASP A 2 -11.90 -0.33 -15.84
N GLN A 3 -11.77 -0.36 -14.51
CA GLN A 3 -10.67 0.37 -13.85
C GLN A 3 -9.32 -0.11 -14.39
N LEU A 4 -9.25 -1.35 -14.87
CA LEU A 4 -8.04 -1.94 -15.46
C LEU A 4 -7.63 -1.32 -16.80
N ASP A 5 -8.49 -0.55 -17.46
CA ASP A 5 -8.17 0.07 -18.76
C ASP A 5 -7.12 1.19 -18.64
N SER A 6 -6.92 1.75 -17.43
CA SER A 6 -6.01 2.88 -17.18
C SER A 6 -4.63 2.48 -16.66
N ILE A 7 -4.36 1.19 -16.45
CA ILE A 7 -3.12 0.74 -15.83
C ILE A 7 -2.03 0.37 -16.84
N HIS A 8 -0.82 0.82 -16.58
CA HIS A 8 0.39 0.46 -17.30
C HIS A 8 1.11 -0.67 -16.55
N PHE A 9 1.09 -1.86 -17.14
CA PHE A 9 1.82 -3.01 -16.62
C PHE A 9 3.29 -2.96 -17.05
N ALA A 10 4.18 -3.35 -16.14
CA ALA A 10 5.59 -3.52 -16.44
C ALA A 10 5.82 -4.65 -17.44
N ASP A 11 6.88 -4.56 -18.24
CA ASP A 11 7.25 -5.65 -19.16
C ASP A 11 7.46 -6.97 -18.39
N GLY A 12 6.89 -8.05 -18.92
CA GLY A 12 6.91 -9.36 -18.28
C GLY A 12 5.84 -9.57 -17.21
N PHE A 13 4.89 -8.63 -17.05
CA PHE A 13 3.74 -8.86 -16.18
C PHE A 13 2.89 -10.04 -16.67
N ASP A 14 2.84 -11.09 -15.86
CA ASP A 14 1.90 -12.20 -16.00
C ASP A 14 0.47 -11.75 -15.63
N LYS A 15 -0.40 -11.65 -16.64
CA LYS A 15 -1.80 -11.26 -16.48
C LYS A 15 -2.68 -12.37 -15.92
N GLU A 16 -2.32 -13.63 -16.13
CA GLU A 16 -3.10 -14.77 -15.63
C GLU A 16 -2.98 -14.85 -14.10
N ASP A 17 -1.76 -14.70 -13.57
CA ASP A 17 -1.53 -14.57 -12.12
C ASP A 17 -1.95 -13.19 -11.57
N GLY A 18 -1.57 -12.12 -12.27
CA GLY A 18 -1.60 -10.78 -11.72
C GLY A 18 -2.99 -10.13 -11.68
N LEU A 19 -3.85 -10.37 -12.67
CA LEU A 19 -5.16 -9.71 -12.73
C LEU A 19 -6.11 -10.14 -11.60
N PRO A 20 -6.23 -11.43 -11.24
CA PRO A 20 -7.03 -11.84 -10.08
C PRO A 20 -6.56 -11.19 -8.77
N ARG A 21 -5.24 -11.11 -8.56
CA ARG A 21 -4.62 -10.49 -7.38
C ARG A 21 -4.87 -8.99 -7.34
N LEU A 22 -4.69 -8.31 -8.46
CA LEU A 22 -4.99 -6.88 -8.60
C LEU A 22 -6.47 -6.60 -8.28
N ARG A 23 -7.42 -7.35 -8.84
CA ARG A 23 -8.85 -7.18 -8.55
C ARG A 23 -9.15 -7.30 -7.05
N LYS A 24 -8.58 -8.32 -6.40
CA LYS A 24 -8.72 -8.50 -4.95
C LYS A 24 -8.18 -7.31 -4.14
N LEU A 25 -7.05 -6.74 -4.56
CA LEU A 25 -6.48 -5.55 -3.92
C LEU A 25 -7.39 -4.32 -4.14
N LEU A 26 -7.96 -4.16 -5.33
CA LEU A 26 -8.92 -3.08 -5.60
C LEU A 26 -10.17 -3.22 -4.70
N ASP A 27 -10.68 -4.43 -4.54
CA ASP A 27 -11.77 -4.73 -3.60
C ASP A 27 -11.38 -4.43 -2.14
N SER A 28 -10.10 -4.59 -1.78
CA SER A 28 -9.54 -4.26 -0.47
C SER A 28 -9.08 -2.80 -0.32
N LYS A 29 -9.62 -1.89 -1.15
CA LYS A 29 -9.40 -0.43 -1.09
C LYS A 29 -8.03 0.05 -1.55
N TRP A 30 -7.28 -0.78 -2.28
CA TRP A 30 -6.22 -0.24 -3.13
C TRP A 30 -6.83 0.47 -4.33
N ASN A 31 -6.14 1.48 -4.83
CA ASN A 31 -6.54 2.23 -6.02
C ASN A 31 -5.40 2.21 -7.02
N ILE A 32 -5.72 2.32 -8.30
CA ILE A 32 -4.70 2.58 -9.33
C ILE A 32 -4.12 3.97 -9.05
N SER A 33 -2.80 4.08 -9.05
CA SER A 33 -2.12 5.35 -8.82
C SER A 33 -2.51 6.37 -9.89
N SER A 34 -2.43 7.66 -9.56
CA SER A 34 -2.82 8.75 -10.47
C SER A 34 -2.05 8.78 -11.79
N ASP A 35 -0.81 8.27 -11.80
CA ASP A 35 0.03 8.11 -12.99
C ASP A 35 -0.24 6.83 -13.78
N GLY A 36 -1.15 5.97 -13.30
CA GLY A 36 -1.50 4.68 -13.92
C GLY A 36 -0.42 3.62 -13.84
N LYS A 37 0.71 3.86 -13.16
CA LYS A 37 1.89 2.97 -13.19
C LYS A 37 2.00 2.05 -11.99
N GLY A 38 1.03 2.07 -11.10
CA GLY A 38 1.09 1.33 -9.85
C GLY A 38 -0.24 1.31 -9.11
N ILE A 39 -0.17 0.94 -7.84
CA ILE A 39 -1.32 0.96 -6.94
C ILE A 39 -0.96 1.66 -5.63
N GLU A 40 -1.95 2.27 -5.01
CA GLU A 40 -1.79 2.99 -3.76
C GLU A 40 -2.93 2.73 -2.78
N LYS A 41 -2.59 2.80 -1.49
CA LYS A 41 -3.56 2.70 -0.38
C LYS A 41 -3.09 3.55 0.79
N LYS A 42 -4.04 4.23 1.42
CA LYS A 42 -3.85 4.98 2.66
C LYS A 42 -4.37 4.15 3.83
N PHE A 43 -3.49 3.83 4.75
CA PHE A 43 -3.79 3.14 6.01
C PHE A 43 -3.91 4.16 7.13
N HIS A 44 -4.84 3.93 8.04
CA HIS A 44 -5.14 4.79 9.18
C HIS A 44 -4.96 4.02 10.48
N PHE A 45 -4.40 4.67 11.50
CA PHE A 45 -4.00 4.04 12.75
C PHE A 45 -4.44 4.86 13.95
N LYS A 46 -4.61 4.20 15.10
CA LYS A 46 -5.05 4.85 16.35
C LYS A 46 -4.01 5.81 16.95
N ASN A 47 -2.74 5.68 16.58
CA ASN A 47 -1.66 6.50 17.12
C ASN A 47 -0.44 6.45 16.19
N HIS A 48 0.52 7.33 16.45
CA HIS A 48 1.75 7.45 15.67
C HIS A 48 2.68 6.24 15.80
N THR A 49 2.73 5.58 16.96
CA THR A 49 3.58 4.41 17.16
C THR A 49 3.19 3.27 16.23
N ASN A 50 1.90 3.01 16.06
CA ASN A 50 1.41 2.02 15.11
C ASN A 50 1.82 2.34 13.66
N VAL A 51 1.87 3.61 13.29
CA VAL A 51 2.35 4.03 11.96
C VAL A 51 3.81 3.63 11.78
N LEU A 52 4.67 3.93 12.76
CA LEU A 52 6.09 3.60 12.72
C LEU A 52 6.34 2.09 12.74
N ASP A 53 5.60 1.35 13.56
CA ASP A 53 5.67 -0.11 13.61
C ASP A 53 5.31 -0.71 12.25
N PHE A 54 4.24 -0.22 11.62
CA PHE A 54 3.85 -0.67 10.28
C PHE A 54 4.96 -0.41 9.26
N VAL A 55 5.57 0.78 9.28
CA VAL A 55 6.74 1.09 8.42
C VAL A 55 7.87 0.09 8.63
N HIS A 56 8.16 -0.29 9.88
CA HIS A 56 9.21 -1.25 10.19
C HIS A 56 8.91 -2.63 9.59
N TYR A 57 7.70 -3.17 9.82
CA TYR A 57 7.30 -4.48 9.29
C TYR A 57 7.44 -4.54 7.77
N ILE A 58 6.93 -3.52 7.08
CA ILE A 58 7.01 -3.45 5.61
C ILE A 58 8.46 -3.26 5.16
N GLY A 59 9.22 -2.38 5.81
CA GLY A 59 10.62 -2.10 5.50
C GLY A 59 11.53 -3.33 5.53
N VAL A 60 11.34 -4.23 6.51
CA VAL A 60 12.10 -5.50 6.58
C VAL A 60 11.81 -6.38 5.36
N LYS A 61 10.54 -6.47 4.91
CA LYS A 61 10.17 -7.21 3.71
C LYS A 61 10.71 -6.52 2.44
N CYS A 62 10.63 -5.20 2.35
CA CYS A 62 11.21 -4.42 1.24
C CYS A 62 12.68 -4.78 1.03
N LYS A 63 13.46 -4.79 2.12
CA LYS A 63 14.90 -5.11 2.06
C LYS A 63 15.15 -6.51 1.53
N ARG A 64 14.36 -7.50 1.95
CA ARG A 64 14.47 -8.90 1.48
C ARG A 64 14.07 -9.05 0.01
N LYS A 65 13.07 -8.29 -0.44
CA LYS A 65 12.56 -8.35 -1.82
C LYS A 65 13.30 -7.44 -2.79
N ASN A 66 14.15 -6.55 -2.26
CA ASN A 66 14.79 -5.48 -3.01
C ASN A 66 13.76 -4.70 -3.84
N HIS A 67 12.65 -4.33 -3.20
CA HIS A 67 11.53 -3.63 -3.80
C HIS A 67 10.95 -2.67 -2.77
N HIS A 68 10.80 -1.40 -3.12
CA HIS A 68 10.50 -0.33 -2.15
C HIS A 68 9.35 0.53 -2.66
N PRO A 69 8.46 0.99 -1.77
CA PRO A 69 7.36 1.86 -2.17
C PRO A 69 7.78 3.33 -2.14
N GLU A 70 6.98 4.17 -2.79
CA GLU A 70 6.85 5.56 -2.36
C GLU A 70 5.97 5.59 -1.10
N ALA A 71 6.38 6.34 -0.07
CA ALA A 71 5.71 6.36 1.22
C ALA A 71 5.48 7.79 1.72
N ILE A 72 4.24 8.09 2.11
CA ILE A 72 3.86 9.36 2.75
C ILE A 72 3.34 9.04 4.14
N LEU A 73 4.06 9.53 5.15
CA LEU A 73 3.75 9.31 6.55
C LEU A 73 3.21 10.59 7.19
N THR A 74 2.09 10.48 7.88
CA THR A 74 1.51 11.55 8.70
C THR A 74 1.43 11.09 10.16
N TYR A 75 0.81 11.90 11.03
CA TYR A 75 0.66 11.55 12.44
C TYR A 75 -0.04 10.20 12.65
N SER A 76 -1.15 9.96 11.95
CA SER A 76 -2.03 8.79 12.15
C SER A 76 -2.32 8.02 10.86
N SER A 77 -1.61 8.32 9.77
CA SER A 77 -1.79 7.62 8.50
C SER A 77 -0.48 7.34 7.79
N LEU A 78 -0.51 6.32 6.93
CA LEU A 78 0.57 5.97 6.03
C LEU A 78 -0.01 5.64 4.66
N THR A 79 0.44 6.35 3.64
CA THR A 79 0.12 6.01 2.26
C THR A 79 1.32 5.29 1.66
N TYR A 80 1.08 4.11 1.09
CA TYR A 80 2.05 3.43 0.23
C TYR A 80 1.56 3.44 -1.21
N LYS A 81 2.48 3.76 -2.12
CA LYS A 81 2.34 3.53 -3.56
C LYS A 81 3.42 2.53 -4.00
N TRP A 82 2.98 1.45 -4.63
CA TRP A 82 3.83 0.42 -5.21
C TRP A 82 3.85 0.56 -6.72
N THR A 83 5.04 0.72 -7.27
CA THR A 83 5.30 0.72 -8.71
C THR A 83 6.71 0.19 -8.96
N THR A 84 6.92 -0.42 -10.13
CA THR A 84 8.24 -0.86 -10.56
C THR A 84 8.86 0.19 -11.49
N HIS A 85 10.09 0.60 -11.19
CA HIS A 85 10.80 1.61 -11.97
C HIS A 85 11.39 1.07 -13.28
N GLY A 86 11.74 -0.21 -13.32
CA GLY A 86 12.41 -0.84 -14.46
C GLY A 86 12.20 -2.36 -14.50
N PRO A 87 11.52 -2.91 -15.52
CA PRO A 87 10.73 -2.19 -16.52
C PRO A 87 9.59 -1.40 -15.87
N GLN A 88 9.27 -0.22 -16.41
CA GLN A 88 8.34 0.72 -15.77
C GLN A 88 6.90 0.18 -15.77
N GLY A 89 6.20 0.29 -14.64
CA GLY A 89 4.78 -0.05 -14.52
C GLY A 89 4.47 -0.94 -13.32
N LEU A 90 3.23 -1.43 -13.25
CA LEU A 90 2.83 -2.39 -12.21
C LEU A 90 3.43 -3.78 -12.52
N SER A 91 4.14 -4.36 -11.56
CA SER A 91 4.70 -5.71 -11.61
C SER A 91 4.10 -6.65 -10.55
N GLN A 92 4.42 -7.94 -10.64
CA GLN A 92 4.07 -8.95 -9.62
C GLN A 92 4.65 -8.62 -8.25
N LYS A 93 5.79 -7.91 -8.18
CA LYS A 93 6.40 -7.49 -6.91
C LYS A 93 5.56 -6.42 -6.22
N ASP A 94 4.95 -5.53 -6.99
CA ASP A 94 4.04 -4.51 -6.46
C ASP A 94 2.81 -5.17 -5.83
N LEU A 95 2.23 -6.16 -6.52
CA LEU A 95 1.11 -6.94 -6.00
C LEU A 95 1.50 -7.71 -4.73
N GLU A 96 2.66 -8.38 -4.72
CA GLU A 96 3.14 -9.12 -3.55
C GLU A 96 3.32 -8.20 -2.33
N MET A 97 3.90 -7.01 -2.54
CA MET A 97 4.14 -6.09 -1.44
C MET A 97 2.85 -5.44 -0.94
N ALA A 98 1.89 -5.14 -1.82
CA ALA A 98 0.57 -4.65 -1.44
C ALA A 98 -0.24 -5.69 -0.63
N GLU A 99 -0.21 -6.96 -1.05
CA GLU A 99 -0.81 -8.08 -0.30
C GLU A 99 -0.18 -8.24 1.08
N PHE A 100 1.15 -8.11 1.17
CA PHE A 100 1.86 -8.15 2.44
C PHE A 100 1.47 -6.99 3.37
N CYS A 101 1.23 -5.79 2.84
CA CYS A 101 0.67 -4.69 3.64
C CYS A 101 -0.70 -5.05 4.23
N ASP A 102 -1.60 -5.63 3.43
CA ASP A 102 -2.93 -6.06 3.91
C ASP A 102 -2.83 -7.20 4.96
N GLU A 103 -1.86 -8.11 4.82
CA GLU A 103 -1.56 -9.15 5.81
C GLU A 103 -1.11 -8.54 7.15
N VAL A 104 -0.11 -7.65 7.14
CA VAL A 104 0.39 -6.99 8.35
C VAL A 104 -0.72 -6.17 9.03
N ALA A 105 -1.57 -5.49 8.24
CA ALA A 105 -2.69 -4.71 8.75
C ALA A 105 -3.75 -5.58 9.46
N ARG A 106 -3.93 -6.82 8.99
CA ARG A 106 -4.88 -7.77 9.58
C ARG A 106 -4.31 -8.48 10.81
N GLU A 107 -3.02 -8.81 10.80
CA GLU A 107 -2.45 -9.78 11.74
C GLU A 107 -1.53 -9.17 12.81
N HIS A 108 -0.98 -7.98 12.57
CA HIS A 108 0.03 -7.40 13.46
C HIS A 108 -0.33 -6.01 13.95
N ILE A 109 -0.72 -5.11 13.04
CA ILE A 109 -0.95 -3.70 13.36
C ILE A 109 -2.33 -3.28 12.84
N PRO A 110 -3.38 -3.37 13.68
CA PRO A 110 -4.74 -3.08 13.26
C PRO A 110 -4.90 -1.65 12.75
N VAL A 111 -5.51 -1.54 11.57
CA VAL A 111 -5.94 -0.27 10.98
C VAL A 111 -7.34 0.09 11.43
N VAL A 112 -7.65 1.38 11.40
CA VAL A 112 -8.99 1.92 11.72
C VAL A 112 -9.57 2.64 10.51
N ASP A 113 -10.86 2.95 10.54
CA ASP A 113 -11.44 3.88 9.59
C ASP A 113 -10.83 5.28 9.75
N GLU A 114 -10.75 6.04 8.65
CA GLU A 114 -10.21 7.41 8.67
C GLU A 114 -10.87 8.30 9.72
N ARG A 115 -12.18 8.13 9.93
CA ARG A 115 -12.98 8.89 10.90
C ARG A 115 -12.57 8.65 12.36
N ASP A 116 -11.93 7.50 12.64
CA ASP A 116 -11.52 7.08 13.98
C ASP A 116 -10.02 7.34 14.22
N ALA A 117 -9.28 7.78 13.19
CA ALA A 117 -7.88 8.14 13.32
C ALA A 117 -7.75 9.53 13.97
N PRO A 118 -6.87 9.72 14.97
CA PRO A 118 -6.72 11.00 15.63
C PRO A 118 -6.14 12.06 14.68
N GLY A 119 -6.69 13.28 14.76
CA GLY A 119 -6.14 14.45 14.09
C GLY A 119 -4.92 15.03 14.83
N CYS A 120 -4.03 15.68 14.10
CA CYS A 120 -2.90 16.41 14.68
C CYS A 120 -3.43 17.50 15.63
N GLY A 121 -3.19 17.34 16.94
CA GLY A 121 -3.67 18.25 18.00
C GLY A 121 -4.76 17.69 18.93
N SER A 122 -5.30 16.50 18.66
CA SER A 122 -6.29 15.83 19.53
C SER A 122 -5.66 14.88 20.56
N ALA A 123 -4.38 14.58 20.45
CA ALA A 123 -3.64 13.80 21.44
C ALA A 123 -3.44 14.65 22.70
N ASN A 124 -4.01 14.19 23.82
CA ASN A 124 -3.94 14.75 25.17
C ASN A 124 -2.79 15.75 25.38
N ARG A 125 -3.17 17.01 25.62
CA ARG A 125 -2.33 17.93 26.38
C ARG A 125 -2.07 17.28 27.75
N PRO A 126 -0.81 17.19 28.22
CA PRO A 126 -0.54 16.71 29.57
C PRO A 126 -1.24 17.58 30.62
#